data_AF-A0A7W0XLH4-F1
#
_entry.id   AF-A0A7W0XLH4-F1
#
_cell.length_a   1.000
_cell.length_b   1.000
_cell.length_c   1.000
_cell.angle_alpha   90.00
_cell.angle_beta   90.00
_cell.angle_gamma   90.00
#
_symmetry.space_group_name_H-M   'P 1'
#
loop_
_entity.id
_entity.type
_entity.pdbx_description
1 polymer ?
#
loop_
_entity_poly.entity_id
_entity_poly.type
_entity_poly.pdbx_seq_one_letter_code
_entity_poly.pdbx_strand_id
1 'polypeptide(L)'
;MGGFDIVVIILVIFVVVMLFSAVKTVPQGYNYTVQRFGRYTRTLTPGLNMLIPFFDRVGAKMNMMETVLEVPSQEVITRDNATVTANGINFYQVMDAARAAYEVNDLQNAILNLTMTN
;
A
#
# COMPACT_ATOMS: atom_id res chain seq x y z
N MET A 1 -25.46 34.27 23.66
CA MET A 1 -24.10 33.72 23.50
C MET A 1 -23.19 34.85 23.12
N GLY A 2 -22.21 35.16 23.96
CA GLY A 2 -21.21 36.18 23.64
C GLY A 2 -20.24 35.69 22.56
N GLY A 3 -19.49 36.61 21.95
CA GLY A 3 -18.46 36.26 20.96
C GLY A 3 -17.39 35.31 21.51
N PHE A 4 -17.08 35.41 22.81
CA PHE A 4 -16.15 34.50 23.50
C PHE A 4 -16.68 33.05 23.55
N ASP A 5 -17.96 32.86 23.86
CA ASP A 5 -18.59 31.54 23.92
C ASP A 5 -18.51 30.83 22.55
N ILE A 6 -18.73 31.58 21.47
CA ILE A 6 -18.66 31.06 20.10
C ILE A 6 -17.23 30.61 19.76
N VAL A 7 -16.21 31.39 20.11
CA VAL A 7 -14.79 31.04 19.88
C VAL A 7 -14.40 29.78 20.63
N VAL A 8 -14.82 29.65 21.90
CA VAL A 8 -14.55 28.45 22.71
C VAL A 8 -15.21 27.22 22.09
N ILE A 9 -16.47 27.32 21.66
CA ILE A 9 -17.18 26.21 21.01
C ILE A 9 -16.46 25.77 19.72
N ILE A 10 -16.04 26.71 18.87
CA ILE A 10 -15.31 26.42 17.63
C ILE A 10 -13.99 25.72 17.94
N LEU A 11 -13.24 26.20 18.94
CA LEU A 11 -11.95 25.62 19.30
C LEU A 11 -12.10 24.19 19.83
N VAL A 12 -13.11 23.92 20.65
CA VAL A 12 -13.40 22.57 21.15
C VAL A 12 -13.74 21.64 19.99
N ILE A 13 -14.61 22.06 19.07
CA ILE A 13 -14.96 21.27 17.87
C ILE A 13 -13.70 20.99 17.04
N PHE A 14 -12.86 22.00 16.82
CA PHE A 14 -11.62 21.86 16.07
C PHE A 14 -10.68 20.81 16.69
N VAL A 15 -10.47 20.85 18.01
CA VAL A 15 -9.63 19.88 18.72
C VAL A 15 -10.22 18.47 18.61
N VAL A 16 -11.53 18.32 18.76
CA VAL A 16 -12.22 17.02 18.65
C VAL A 16 -12.04 16.43 17.24
N VAL A 17 -12.28 17.22 16.19
CA VAL A 17 -12.08 16.79 14.80
C VAL A 17 -10.62 16.40 14.54
N MET A 18 -9.67 17.17 15.09
CA MET A 18 -8.25 16.90 14.96
C MET A 18 -7.85 15.54 15.58
N LEU A 19 -8.37 15.24 16.77
CA LEU A 19 -8.12 13.97 17.46
C LEU A 19 -8.70 12.77 16.69
N PHE A 20 -9.94 12.87 16.21
CA PHE A 20 -10.54 11.81 15.42
C PHE A 20 -9.84 11.60 14.07
N SER A 21 -9.40 12.67 13.41
CA SER A 21 -8.69 12.58 12.14
C SER A 21 -7.27 12.02 12.29
N ALA A 22 -6.65 12.15 13.47
CA ALA A 22 -5.33 11.61 13.74
C ALA A 22 -5.32 10.09 13.85
N VAL A 23 -6.41 9.48 14.33
CA VAL A 23 -6.42 8.04 14.60
C VAL A 23 -6.75 7.25 13.33
N LYS A 24 -5.86 6.32 12.95
CA LYS A 24 -6.03 5.44 11.80
C LYS A 24 -5.79 3.98 12.17
N THR A 25 -6.77 3.13 11.89
CA THR A 25 -6.63 1.69 12.06
C THR A 25 -6.16 1.04 10.77
N VAL A 26 -5.13 0.22 10.88
CA VAL A 26 -4.60 -0.62 9.79
C VAL A 26 -5.06 -2.06 10.01
N PRO A 27 -5.72 -2.70 9.02
CA PRO A 27 -6.11 -4.10 9.11
C PRO A 27 -4.91 -5.05 9.25
N GLN A 28 -5.15 -6.23 9.82
CA GLN A 28 -4.17 -7.31 9.81
C GLN A 28 -3.85 -7.74 8.38
N GLY A 29 -2.59 -8.11 8.13
CA GLY A 29 -2.10 -8.48 6.80
C GLY A 29 -1.83 -7.30 5.86
N TYR A 30 -2.04 -6.05 6.30
CA TYR A 30 -1.75 -4.86 5.52
C TYR A 30 -0.76 -3.94 6.21
N ASN A 31 0.05 -3.26 5.41
CA ASN A 31 0.90 -2.16 5.84
C ASN A 31 0.58 -0.91 5.01
N TYR A 32 0.37 0.21 5.68
CA TYR A 32 0.02 1.48 5.02
C TYR A 32 1.22 2.43 5.06
N THR A 33 1.66 2.89 3.91
CA THR A 33 2.71 3.92 3.85
C THR A 33 2.13 5.29 4.21
N VAL A 34 2.94 6.13 4.86
CA VAL A 34 2.59 7.50 5.23
C VAL A 34 3.45 8.45 4.43
N GLN A 35 2.80 9.44 3.84
CA GLN A 35 3.44 10.52 3.12
C GLN A 35 3.19 11.85 3.83
N ARG A 36 4.22 12.68 3.88
CA ARG A 36 4.12 14.09 4.26
C ARG A 36 4.54 14.94 3.07
N PHE A 37 3.61 15.77 2.57
CA PHE A 37 3.83 16.60 1.37
C PHE A 37 4.35 15.80 0.16
N GLY A 38 3.87 14.58 -0.05
CA GLY A 38 4.28 13.71 -1.15
C GLY A 38 5.57 12.93 -0.92
N ARG A 39 6.31 13.18 0.17
CA ARG A 39 7.49 12.39 0.55
C ARG A 39 7.10 11.28 1.52
N TYR A 40 7.60 10.06 1.30
CA TYR A 40 7.48 8.97 2.25
C TYR A 40 8.16 9.32 3.58
N THR A 41 7.47 9.06 4.69
CA THR A 41 7.97 9.30 6.04
C THR A 41 8.15 8.00 6.81
N ARG A 42 7.11 7.15 6.84
CA ARG A 42 7.10 5.89 7.60
C ARG A 42 6.01 4.95 7.10
N THR A 43 6.05 3.71 7.56
CA THR A 43 5.01 2.71 7.33
C THR A 43 4.26 2.42 8.62
N LEU A 44 2.93 2.34 8.53
CA LEU A 44 2.03 1.92 9.59
C LEU A 44 1.82 0.41 9.51
N THR A 45 2.05 -0.27 10.62
CA THR A 45 1.80 -1.71 10.79
C THR A 45 0.36 -1.95 11.26
N PRO A 46 -0.14 -3.20 11.22
CA PRO A 46 -1.47 -3.53 11.70
C PRO A 46 -1.75 -3.02 13.12
N GLY A 47 -2.98 -2.55 13.34
CA GLY A 47 -3.43 -1.99 14.61
C GLY A 47 -3.69 -0.48 14.57
N LEU A 48 -3.77 0.12 15.76
CA LEU A 48 -4.09 1.52 15.93
C LEU A 48 -2.84 2.38 15.73
N ASN A 49 -2.90 3.29 14.77
CA ASN A 49 -1.82 4.20 14.46
C ASN A 49 -2.31 5.65 14.54
N MET A 50 -1.38 6.57 14.78
CA MET A 50 -1.66 8.00 14.75
C MET A 50 -0.98 8.67 13.56
N LEU A 51 -1.67 9.60 12.94
CA LEU A 51 -1.19 10.46 11.86
C LEU A 51 -1.23 11.89 12.36
N ILE A 52 -0.28 12.72 11.94
CA ILE A 52 -0.41 14.16 12.19
C ILE A 52 -1.46 14.69 11.20
N PRO A 53 -2.63 15.12 11.66
CA PRO A 53 -3.70 15.57 10.77
C PRO A 53 -3.23 16.77 9.95
N PHE A 54 -3.83 16.95 8.78
CA PHE A 54 -3.48 17.96 7.75
C PHE A 54 -2.14 17.75 7.03
N PHE A 55 -1.10 17.28 7.72
CA PHE A 55 0.25 17.11 7.17
C PHE A 55 0.52 15.72 6.63
N ASP A 56 0.17 14.70 7.40
CA ASP A 56 0.39 13.31 7.04
C ASP A 56 -0.84 12.75 6.33
N ARG A 57 -0.61 11.97 5.27
CA ARG A 57 -1.64 11.24 4.55
C ARG A 57 -1.23 9.79 4.37
N VAL A 58 -2.20 8.90 4.36
CA VAL A 58 -1.98 7.51 3.95
C VAL A 58 -1.72 7.51 2.44
N GLY A 59 -0.56 7.00 2.05
CA GLY A 59 -0.18 6.79 0.65
C GLY A 59 -0.70 5.45 0.16
N ALA A 60 0.22 4.54 -0.15
CA ALA A 60 -0.07 3.21 -0.64
C ALA A 60 -0.46 2.24 0.48
N LYS A 61 -1.46 1.41 0.23
CA LYS A 61 -1.93 0.34 1.13
C LYS A 61 -1.45 -1.00 0.58
N MET A 62 -0.40 -1.55 1.16
CA MET A 62 0.23 -2.77 0.65
C MET A 62 -0.31 -4.00 1.38
N ASN A 63 -0.66 -5.03 0.61
CA ASN A 63 -0.95 -6.35 1.13
C ASN A 63 0.37 -7.05 1.44
N MET A 64 0.54 -7.50 2.68
CA MET A 64 1.72 -8.22 3.17
C MET A 64 1.50 -9.73 3.20
N MET A 65 0.32 -10.21 2.81
CA MET A 65 0.01 -11.64 2.72
C MET A 65 0.54 -12.23 1.42
N GLU A 66 0.80 -13.53 1.43
CA GLU A 66 1.12 -14.28 0.22
C GLU A 66 -0.04 -14.14 -0.78
N THR A 67 0.31 -13.74 -2.00
CA THR A 67 -0.64 -13.48 -3.08
C THR A 67 -0.31 -14.39 -4.26
N VAL A 68 -1.36 -14.94 -4.84
CA VAL A 68 -1.29 -15.78 -6.03
C VAL A 68 -1.37 -14.91 -7.27
N LEU A 69 -0.43 -15.12 -8.19
CA LEU A 69 -0.36 -14.43 -9.48
C LEU A 69 -0.37 -15.46 -10.61
N GLU A 70 -1.43 -15.46 -11.40
CA GLU A 70 -1.56 -16.34 -12.56
C GLU A 70 -0.67 -15.84 -13.70
N VAL A 71 0.17 -16.73 -14.22
CA VAL A 71 1.02 -16.45 -15.37
C VAL A 71 0.26 -16.91 -16.63
N PRO A 72 0.05 -16.01 -17.61
CA PRO A 72 -0.67 -16.38 -18.83
C PRO A 72 0.09 -17.45 -19.61
N SER A 73 -0.64 -18.31 -20.32
CA SER A 73 -0.05 -19.35 -21.16
C SER A 73 0.80 -18.74 -22.28
N GLN A 74 1.98 -19.31 -22.51
CA GLN A 74 2.91 -18.89 -23.56
C GLN A 74 3.37 -20.09 -24.39
N GLU A 75 3.54 -19.85 -25.69
CA GLU A 75 4.07 -20.83 -26.62
C GLU A 75 5.60 -20.69 -26.66
N VAL A 76 6.30 -21.74 -26.23
CA VAL A 76 7.76 -21.77 -26.14
C VAL A 76 8.31 -22.90 -27.00
N ILE A 77 9.49 -22.67 -27.59
CA ILE A 77 10.19 -23.66 -28.40
C ILE A 77 11.26 -24.31 -27.53
N THR A 78 11.16 -25.62 -27.37
CA THR A 78 12.14 -26.41 -26.61
C THR A 78 13.46 -26.53 -27.37
N ARG A 79 14.53 -26.93 -26.68
CA ARG A 79 15.87 -27.06 -27.27
C ARG A 79 15.93 -28.06 -28.43
N ASP A 80 15.05 -29.05 -28.44
CA ASP A 80 14.89 -30.05 -29.50
C ASP A 80 13.91 -29.62 -30.61
N ASN A 81 13.54 -28.33 -30.66
CA ASN A 81 12.71 -27.73 -31.70
C ASN A 81 11.26 -28.27 -31.72
N ALA A 82 10.72 -28.60 -30.54
CA ALA A 82 9.30 -28.86 -30.36
C ALA A 82 8.60 -27.63 -29.79
N THR A 83 7.38 -27.38 -30.25
CA THR A 83 6.56 -26.27 -29.75
C THR A 83 5.66 -26.78 -28.63
N VAL A 84 5.75 -26.15 -27.46
CA VAL A 84 4.93 -26.51 -26.29
C VAL A 84 4.33 -25.26 -25.67
N THR A 85 3.12 -25.38 -25.12
CA THR A 85 2.50 -24.32 -24.33
C THR A 85 2.82 -24.52 -22.86
N ALA A 86 3.38 -23.50 -22.21
CA ALA A 86 3.66 -23.48 -20.78
C ALA A 86 2.82 -22.40 -20.09
N ASN A 87 2.26 -22.72 -18.93
CA ASN A 87 1.60 -21.77 -18.04
C ASN A 87 2.04 -22.04 -16.60
N GLY A 88 1.68 -21.14 -15.67
CA GLY A 88 2.13 -21.28 -14.29
C GLY A 88 1.39 -20.40 -13.30
N ILE A 89 1.68 -20.63 -12.03
CA ILE A 89 1.20 -19.85 -10.91
C ILE A 89 2.43 -19.40 -10.12
N ASN A 90 2.53 -18.10 -9.86
CA ASN A 90 3.59 -17.52 -9.04
C ASN A 90 3.01 -17.06 -7.70
N PHE A 91 3.67 -17.44 -6.60
CA PHE A 91 3.31 -17.00 -5.25
C PHE A 91 4.35 -15.97 -4.81
N TYR A 92 3.89 -14.79 -4.42
CA TYR A 92 4.78 -13.75 -3.90
C TYR A 92 4.22 -13.10 -2.65
N GLN A 93 5.13 -12.59 -1.82
CA GLN A 93 4.80 -11.86 -0.61
C GLN A 93 5.60 -10.55 -0.58
N VAL A 94 4.92 -9.44 -0.27
CA VAL A 94 5.60 -8.18 -0.03
C VAL A 94 6.25 -8.22 1.36
N MET A 95 7.57 -8.02 1.40
CA MET A 95 8.34 -7.96 2.66
C MET A 95 8.51 -6.52 3.17
N ASP A 96 8.58 -5.54 2.26
CA ASP A 96 8.70 -4.12 2.57
C ASP A 96 7.68 -3.31 1.75
N ALA A 97 6.71 -2.73 2.45
CA ALA A 97 5.64 -1.96 1.83
C ALA A 97 6.12 -0.65 1.19
N ALA A 98 7.13 0.00 1.75
CA ALA A 98 7.62 1.27 1.20
C ALA A 98 8.36 1.04 -0.11
N ARG A 99 9.23 0.01 -0.13
CA ARG A 99 9.99 -0.35 -1.33
C ARG A 99 9.06 -0.85 -2.43
N ALA A 100 8.13 -1.75 -2.10
CA ALA A 100 7.13 -2.25 -3.03
C ALA A 100 6.26 -1.14 -3.65
N ALA A 101 5.93 -0.10 -2.88
CA ALA A 101 5.08 0.99 -3.35
C ALA A 101 5.81 2.06 -4.17
N TYR A 102 7.11 2.30 -3.91
CA TYR A 102 7.81 3.47 -4.45
C TYR A 102 9.06 3.16 -5.28
N GLU A 103 9.66 1.98 -5.14
CA GLU A 103 10.83 1.58 -5.95
C GLU A 103 10.42 0.89 -7.26
N VAL A 104 9.27 0.22 -7.27
CA VAL A 104 8.77 -0.51 -8.44
C VAL A 104 7.44 0.08 -8.86
N ASN A 105 7.38 0.63 -10.08
CA ASN A 105 6.11 0.99 -10.69
C ASN A 105 5.41 -0.28 -11.18
N ASP A 106 4.14 -0.44 -10.80
CA ASP A 106 3.33 -1.60 -11.18
C ASP A 106 3.99 -2.95 -10.84
N LEU A 107 4.12 -3.21 -9.54
CA LEU A 107 4.80 -4.39 -9.01
C LEU A 107 4.30 -5.70 -9.61
N GLN A 108 2.98 -5.85 -9.80
CA GLN A 108 2.39 -7.08 -10.32
C GLN A 108 2.84 -7.35 -11.75
N ASN A 109 2.79 -6.33 -12.63
CA ASN A 109 3.27 -6.47 -14.00
C ASN A 109 4.79 -6.67 -14.07
N ALA A 110 5.56 -6.03 -13.17
CA ALA A 110 7.00 -6.26 -13.09
C ALA A 110 7.32 -7.72 -12.74
N ILE A 111 6.62 -8.31 -11.76
CA ILE A 111 6.77 -9.73 -11.39
C ILE A 111 6.35 -10.63 -12.55
N LEU A 112 5.22 -10.37 -13.20
CA LEU A 112 4.77 -11.14 -14.37
C LEU A 112 5.82 -11.14 -15.48
N ASN A 113 6.33 -9.96 -15.85
CA ASN A 113 7.34 -9.85 -16.90
C ASN A 113 8.62 -10.61 -16.54
N LEU A 114 9.05 -10.58 -15.27
CA LEU A 114 10.20 -11.36 -14.81
C LEU A 114 9.94 -12.87 -14.91
N THR A 115 8.75 -13.34 -14.57
CA THR A 115 8.39 -14.77 -14.67
C THR A 115 8.21 -15.24 -16.11
N MET A 116 7.77 -14.36 -17.01
CA MET A 116 7.57 -14.69 -18.42
C MET A 116 8.86 -14.67 -19.24
N THR A 117 9.83 -13.83 -18.87
CA THR A 117 11.05 -13.60 -19.67
C THR A 117 12.22 -14.48 -19.24
N ASN A 118 12.21 -15.01 -18.02
CA ASN A 118 13.32 -15.74 -17.40
C ASN A 118 12.91 -17.17 -17.08
#